data_AF-A0A4S2KI55-F1
#
_entry.id   AF-A0A4S2KI55-F1
#
_cell.length_a   1.000
_cell.length_b   1.000
_cell.length_c   1.000
_cell.angle_alpha   90.00
_cell.angle_beta   90.00
_cell.angle_gamma   90.00
#
_symmetry.space_group_name_H-M   'P 1'
#
loop_
_entity.id
_entity.type
_entity.pdbx_description
1 polymer ?
#
loop_
_entity_poly.entity_id
_entity_poly.type
_entity_poly.pdbx_seq_one_letter_code
_entity_poly.pdbx_strand_id
1 'polypeptide(L)'
;MRQLKGKTKETNKQKKERKKEFMENKQRMFTVVLPTQFLTLDRLVETELLPSLPSALIAMDYTVLFSSLVILLLYTNCIQAKGTNYVTCGSVLKLMNVDYNVRLHSHEVKYGSGSGQQSVTGTNVKEDGNSYWIVKAESGKQCIRGKPIRCGDTIRLEHIATKKNLHSHLVSSPLTGKQEVSAYGDHKGEGDSGDNWMLICQNDFWERDDTIMLKHIDTDKYLAVTGRTYSSPISGQVEVVGEYSPSSPHTQWSVMEGLFIHPNDFRAQHNQHTEL
;
A
#
# COMPACT_ATOMS: atom_id res chain seq x y z
N MET A 1 19.82 9.23 32.70
CA MET A 1 19.03 8.39 31.77
C MET A 1 17.55 8.63 32.03
N ARG A 2 16.84 9.33 31.14
CA ARG A 2 15.37 9.53 31.25
C ARG A 2 14.70 8.38 30.51
N GLN A 3 13.97 7.51 31.22
CA GLN A 3 13.15 6.48 30.60
C GLN A 3 11.96 7.13 29.88
N LEU A 4 11.80 6.81 28.59
CA LEU A 4 10.63 7.18 27.79
C LEU A 4 9.44 6.32 28.24
N LYS A 5 8.42 6.96 28.82
CA LYS A 5 7.12 6.35 29.10
C LYS A 5 6.54 5.77 27.81
N GLY A 6 6.29 4.45 27.79
CA GLY A 6 5.64 3.76 26.68
C GLY A 6 4.24 4.32 26.40
N LYS A 7 3.90 4.50 25.12
CA LYS A 7 2.55 4.92 24.68
C LYS A 7 1.53 3.88 25.15
N THR A 8 0.56 4.32 25.96
CA THR A 8 -0.55 3.51 26.46
C THR A 8 -1.36 2.92 25.30
N LYS A 9 -1.54 1.59 25.31
CA LYS A 9 -2.31 0.86 24.31
C LYS A 9 -3.80 1.16 24.47
N GLU A 10 -4.34 2.10 23.70
CA GLU A 10 -5.29 1.69 22.67
C GLU A 10 -6.54 0.87 23.04
N THR A 11 -7.37 1.20 24.05
CA THR A 11 -8.51 0.32 24.36
C THR A 11 -9.54 0.24 23.23
N ASN A 12 -10.20 -0.91 23.06
CA ASN A 12 -11.21 -1.12 22.02
C ASN A 12 -12.39 -0.14 22.13
N LYS A 13 -12.70 0.32 23.35
CA LYS A 13 -13.72 1.34 23.60
C LYS A 13 -13.31 2.70 23.03
N GLN A 14 -12.07 3.14 23.29
CA GLN A 14 -11.52 4.40 22.74
C GLN A 14 -11.46 4.39 21.21
N LYS A 15 -11.09 3.25 20.60
CA LYS A 15 -11.13 3.09 19.12
C LYS A 15 -12.55 3.23 18.56
N LYS A 16 -13.56 2.71 19.25
CA LYS A 16 -14.98 2.80 18.82
C LYS A 16 -15.52 4.22 18.98
N GLU A 17 -15.17 4.89 20.08
CA GLU A 17 -15.55 6.29 20.34
C GLU A 17 -14.93 7.23 19.31
N ARG A 18 -13.64 7.08 18.97
CA ARG A 18 -13.03 7.91 17.91
C ARG A 18 -13.59 7.64 16.52
N LYS A 19 -13.94 6.38 16.19
CA LYS A 19 -14.64 6.09 14.93
C LYS A 19 -16.01 6.77 14.90
N LYS A 20 -16.74 6.76 16.02
CA LYS A 20 -18.04 7.44 16.13
C LYS A 20 -17.88 8.96 16.00
N GLU A 21 -16.93 9.55 16.70
CA GLU A 21 -16.61 10.98 16.63
C GLU A 21 -16.16 11.40 15.23
N PHE A 22 -15.33 10.59 14.54
CA PHE A 22 -14.94 10.85 13.17
C PHE A 22 -16.14 10.82 12.21
N MET A 23 -17.05 9.85 12.37
CA MET A 23 -18.26 9.76 11.54
C MET A 23 -19.22 10.91 11.84
N GLU A 24 -19.40 11.31 13.10
CA GLU A 24 -20.20 12.47 13.49
C GLU A 24 -19.60 13.77 12.96
N ASN A 25 -18.28 13.97 13.05
CA ASN A 25 -17.60 15.14 12.50
C ASN A 25 -17.65 15.16 10.97
N LYS A 26 -17.50 14.00 10.30
CA LYS A 26 -17.69 13.88 8.86
C LYS A 26 -19.12 14.25 8.47
N GLN A 27 -20.12 13.75 9.19
CA GLN A 27 -21.52 14.07 8.91
C GLN A 27 -21.82 15.56 9.16
N ARG A 28 -21.32 16.16 10.25
CA ARG A 28 -21.44 17.61 10.52
C ARG A 28 -20.75 18.47 9.45
N MET A 29 -19.61 18.02 8.91
CA MET A 29 -18.98 18.69 7.76
C MET A 29 -19.92 18.75 6.55
N PHE A 30 -20.61 17.65 6.24
CA PHE A 30 -21.53 17.56 5.09
C PHE A 30 -22.89 18.23 5.33
N THR A 31 -23.47 18.14 6.52
CA THR A 31 -24.82 18.66 6.80
C THR A 31 -24.86 20.07 7.39
N VAL A 32 -23.76 20.56 7.96
CA VAL A 32 -23.71 21.87 8.62
C VAL A 32 -22.68 22.78 7.99
N VAL A 33 -21.41 22.36 7.88
CA VAL A 33 -20.33 23.26 7.44
C VAL A 33 -20.47 23.60 5.96
N LEU A 34 -20.63 22.61 5.09
CA LEU A 34 -20.78 22.82 3.66
C LEU A 34 -22.04 23.64 3.30
N PRO A 35 -23.24 23.38 3.86
CA PRO A 35 -24.41 24.21 3.61
C PRO A 35 -24.31 25.62 4.20
N THR A 36 -23.70 25.79 5.40
CA THR A 36 -23.51 27.14 5.96
C THR A 36 -22.48 27.94 5.17
N GLN A 37 -21.41 27.32 4.67
CA GLN A 37 -20.47 27.96 3.75
C GLN A 37 -21.15 28.37 2.45
N PHE A 38 -22.03 27.52 1.90
CA PHE A 38 -22.82 27.83 0.72
C PHE A 38 -23.76 29.02 0.97
N LEU A 39 -24.48 29.02 2.09
CA LEU A 39 -25.35 30.14 2.50
C LEU A 39 -24.57 31.43 2.75
N THR A 40 -23.36 31.37 3.30
CA THR A 40 -22.52 32.57 3.48
C THR A 40 -21.99 33.10 2.15
N LEU A 41 -21.68 32.22 1.20
CA LEU A 41 -21.23 32.60 -0.14
C LEU A 41 -22.39 33.23 -0.94
N ASP A 42 -23.59 32.64 -0.88
CA ASP A 42 -24.81 33.22 -1.47
C ASP A 42 -25.10 34.60 -0.90
N ARG A 43 -25.00 34.78 0.43
CA ARG A 43 -25.21 36.09 1.07
C ARG A 43 -24.16 37.12 0.64
N LEU A 44 -22.89 36.72 0.52
CA LEU A 44 -21.80 37.59 0.07
C LEU A 44 -22.00 38.05 -1.39
N VAL A 45 -22.48 37.15 -2.25
CA VAL A 45 -22.83 37.46 -3.65
C VAL A 45 -24.02 38.42 -3.71
N GLU A 46 -25.06 38.22 -2.88
CA GLU A 46 -26.21 39.11 -2.77
C GLU A 46 -25.90 40.51 -2.23
N THR A 47 -25.01 40.63 -1.24
CA THR A 47 -24.76 41.92 -0.59
C THR A 47 -23.68 42.77 -1.27
N GLU A 48 -22.68 42.17 -1.91
CA GLU A 48 -21.54 42.92 -2.47
C GLU A 48 -21.46 42.92 -4.00
N LEU A 49 -21.94 41.88 -4.69
CA LEU A 49 -21.84 41.79 -6.16
C LEU A 49 -23.10 42.30 -6.87
N LEU A 50 -24.27 41.91 -6.38
CA LEU A 50 -25.58 42.16 -7.01
C LEU A 50 -26.06 43.63 -7.06
N PRO A 51 -25.79 44.54 -6.09
CA PRO A 51 -26.34 45.91 -6.13
C PRO A 51 -25.64 46.86 -7.10
N SER A 52 -24.59 46.42 -7.81
CA SER A 52 -23.81 47.24 -8.75
C SER A 52 -24.18 47.04 -10.23
N LEU A 53 -25.09 46.12 -10.56
CA LEU A 53 -25.38 45.72 -11.93
C LEU A 53 -26.82 46.05 -12.37
N PRO A 54 -27.04 46.59 -13.58
CA PRO A 54 -28.36 46.97 -14.06
C PRO A 54 -29.27 45.73 -14.27
N SER A 55 -30.55 45.90 -13.92
CA SER A 55 -31.59 44.86 -13.81
C SER A 55 -31.92 44.07 -15.09
N ALA A 56 -31.33 44.42 -16.23
CA ALA A 56 -31.49 43.70 -17.50
C ALA A 56 -30.49 42.53 -17.70
N LEU A 57 -29.43 42.41 -16.87
CA LEU A 57 -28.43 41.32 -16.98
C LEU A 57 -28.71 40.10 -16.10
N ILE A 58 -29.62 40.19 -15.14
CA ILE A 58 -29.72 39.24 -14.02
C ILE A 58 -30.30 37.86 -14.43
N ALA A 59 -31.05 37.78 -15.53
CA ALA A 59 -31.65 36.52 -15.98
C ALA A 59 -30.71 35.62 -16.80
N MET A 60 -29.55 36.11 -17.23
CA MET A 60 -28.60 35.39 -18.09
C MET A 60 -27.41 34.79 -17.33
N ASP A 61 -27.27 35.08 -16.03
CA ASP A 61 -26.03 34.77 -15.30
C ASP A 61 -26.14 33.51 -14.42
N TYR A 62 -27.32 33.15 -13.90
CA TYR A 62 -27.43 32.01 -12.98
C TYR A 62 -27.20 30.65 -13.64
N THR A 63 -27.69 30.45 -14.88
CA THR A 63 -27.47 29.21 -15.62
C THR A 63 -26.01 29.08 -16.06
N VAL A 64 -25.38 30.19 -16.45
CA VAL A 64 -23.97 30.23 -16.83
C VAL A 64 -23.08 30.01 -15.61
N LEU A 65 -23.32 30.70 -14.50
CA LEU A 65 -22.60 30.52 -13.24
C LEU A 65 -22.77 29.11 -12.69
N PHE A 66 -23.99 28.56 -12.66
CA PHE A 66 -24.24 27.18 -12.24
C PHE A 66 -23.54 26.18 -13.16
N SER A 67 -23.60 26.38 -14.49
CA SER A 67 -22.88 25.52 -15.44
C SER A 67 -21.37 25.63 -15.27
N SER A 68 -20.82 26.81 -15.01
CA SER A 68 -19.38 27.01 -14.74
C SER A 68 -18.96 26.40 -13.42
N LEU A 69 -19.82 26.42 -12.40
CA LEU A 69 -19.58 25.78 -11.11
C LEU A 69 -19.63 24.26 -11.24
N VAL A 70 -20.59 23.71 -12.00
CA VAL A 70 -20.66 22.28 -12.33
C VAL A 70 -19.44 21.87 -13.13
N ILE A 71 -19.03 22.64 -14.15
CA ILE A 71 -17.81 22.40 -14.92
C ILE A 71 -16.57 22.46 -14.02
N LEU A 72 -16.46 23.46 -13.14
CA LEU A 72 -15.36 23.59 -12.17
C LEU A 72 -15.34 22.40 -11.19
N LEU A 73 -16.49 21.95 -10.70
CA LEU A 73 -16.62 20.77 -9.85
C LEU A 73 -16.25 19.49 -10.61
N LEU A 74 -16.61 19.37 -11.89
CA LEU A 74 -16.16 18.27 -12.74
C LEU A 74 -14.64 18.32 -12.98
N TYR A 75 -14.05 19.50 -13.14
CA TYR A 75 -12.60 19.69 -13.26
C TYR A 75 -11.86 19.37 -11.95
N THR A 76 -12.38 19.74 -10.78
CA THR A 76 -11.74 19.43 -9.49
C THR A 76 -11.81 17.94 -9.14
N ASN A 77 -12.87 17.23 -9.58
CA ASN A 77 -12.93 15.76 -9.50
C ASN A 77 -11.93 15.05 -10.43
N CYS A 78 -11.29 15.78 -11.36
CA CYS A 78 -10.32 15.23 -12.31
C CYS A 78 -8.86 15.36 -11.84
N ILE A 79 -8.60 16.14 -10.79
CA ILE A 79 -7.25 16.24 -10.20
C ILE A 79 -7.07 15.10 -9.20
N GLN A 80 -6.89 13.89 -9.72
CA GLN A 80 -6.27 12.82 -8.92
C GLN A 80 -4.83 13.25 -8.68
N ALA A 81 -4.46 13.53 -7.43
CA ALA A 81 -3.07 13.76 -7.08
C ALA A 81 -2.25 12.58 -7.61
N LYS A 82 -1.41 12.82 -8.61
CA LYS A 82 -0.51 11.81 -9.18
C LYS A 82 0.51 11.49 -8.10
N GLY A 83 0.19 10.52 -7.24
CA GLY A 83 1.16 9.93 -6.34
C GLY A 83 2.31 9.32 -7.16
N THR A 84 3.40 8.96 -6.50
CA THR A 84 4.59 8.36 -7.12
C THR A 84 4.28 7.18 -8.05
N ASN A 85 4.57 7.26 -9.35
CA ASN A 85 4.20 6.18 -10.29
C ASN A 85 4.88 4.83 -9.98
N TYR A 86 6.06 4.89 -9.36
CA TYR A 86 6.91 3.73 -9.11
C TYR A 86 6.92 3.30 -7.64
N VAL A 87 7.08 2.00 -7.42
CA VAL A 87 7.51 1.46 -6.13
C VAL A 87 8.98 1.79 -5.93
N THR A 88 9.30 2.32 -4.75
CA THR A 88 10.65 2.76 -4.40
C THR A 88 11.19 2.02 -3.19
N CYS A 89 12.51 1.93 -3.08
CA CYS A 89 13.17 1.28 -1.95
C CYS A 89 12.76 1.94 -0.63
N GLY A 90 12.35 1.11 0.34
CA GLY A 90 11.81 1.52 1.64
C GLY A 90 10.29 1.74 1.64
N SER A 91 9.60 1.64 0.50
CA SER A 91 8.14 1.68 0.46
C SER A 91 7.54 0.51 1.22
N VAL A 92 6.38 0.74 1.84
CA VAL A 92 5.62 -0.28 2.57
C VAL A 92 4.35 -0.57 1.79
N LEU A 93 4.08 -1.82 1.45
CA LEU A 93 2.97 -2.19 0.58
C LEU A 93 2.33 -3.52 0.96
N LYS A 94 1.12 -3.74 0.45
CA LYS A 94 0.46 -5.05 0.40
C LYS A 94 0.55 -5.57 -1.03
N LEU A 95 1.01 -6.81 -1.17
CA LEU A 95 0.95 -7.56 -2.42
C LEU A 95 -0.31 -8.42 -2.41
N MET A 96 -1.08 -8.34 -3.48
CA MET A 96 -2.27 -9.15 -3.68
C MET A 96 -2.05 -10.08 -4.86
N ASN A 97 -2.31 -11.37 -4.66
CA ASN A 97 -2.33 -12.33 -5.75
C ASN A 97 -3.53 -12.02 -6.66
N VAL A 98 -3.27 -11.88 -7.96
CA VAL A 98 -4.27 -11.40 -8.93
C VAL A 98 -5.43 -12.38 -9.07
N ASP A 99 -5.14 -13.68 -9.10
CA ASP A 99 -6.12 -14.73 -9.37
C ASP A 99 -7.00 -15.05 -8.14
N TYR A 100 -6.37 -15.23 -6.97
CA TYR A 100 -7.09 -15.60 -5.75
C TYR A 100 -7.59 -14.40 -4.94
N ASN A 101 -7.22 -13.17 -5.29
CA ASN A 101 -7.61 -11.93 -4.59
C ASN A 101 -7.29 -11.97 -3.08
N VAL A 102 -6.14 -12.58 -2.74
CA VAL A 102 -5.63 -12.67 -1.36
C VAL A 102 -4.35 -11.87 -1.22
N ARG A 103 -4.16 -11.24 -0.06
CA ARG A 103 -2.97 -10.48 0.29
C ARG A 103 -1.92 -11.38 0.91
N LEU A 104 -0.67 -11.20 0.52
CA LEU A 104 0.48 -11.82 1.14
C LEU A 104 0.53 -11.41 2.63
N HIS A 105 0.56 -12.40 3.51
CA HIS A 105 0.34 -12.22 4.93
C HIS A 105 1.27 -13.13 5.74
N SER A 106 1.70 -12.67 6.92
CA SER A 106 2.46 -13.49 7.87
C SER A 106 2.12 -13.10 9.31
N HIS A 107 2.43 -13.96 10.28
CA HIS A 107 2.02 -13.78 11.67
C HIS A 107 2.81 -14.73 12.57
N GLU A 108 2.67 -14.63 13.89
CA GLU A 108 3.45 -15.42 14.86
C GLU A 108 3.02 -16.90 15.00
N VAL A 109 2.58 -17.55 13.91
CA VAL A 109 2.35 -19.00 13.85
C VAL A 109 3.38 -19.62 12.92
N LYS A 110 3.98 -20.72 13.38
CA LYS A 110 4.99 -21.48 12.64
C LYS A 110 4.35 -22.66 11.92
N TYR A 111 4.99 -23.14 10.86
CA TYR A 111 4.61 -24.42 10.27
C TYR A 111 4.86 -25.56 11.25
N GLY A 112 3.93 -26.52 11.30
CA GLY A 112 4.09 -27.77 12.07
C GLY A 112 4.85 -28.87 11.31
N SER A 113 5.11 -28.64 10.02
CA SER A 113 5.86 -29.50 9.11
C SER A 113 6.88 -28.65 8.35
N GLY A 114 7.61 -29.27 7.41
CA GLY A 114 8.61 -28.56 6.61
C GLY A 114 9.74 -28.03 7.47
N SER A 115 10.05 -26.74 7.36
CA SER A 115 11.17 -26.13 8.07
C SER A 115 10.88 -25.78 9.54
N GLY A 116 9.60 -25.76 9.92
CA GLY A 116 9.17 -25.24 11.22
C GLY A 116 9.33 -23.71 11.38
N GLN A 117 9.61 -22.97 10.29
CA GLN A 117 9.73 -21.52 10.31
C GLN A 117 8.37 -20.82 10.41
N GLN A 118 8.37 -19.49 10.53
CA GLN A 118 7.15 -18.69 10.56
C GLN A 118 6.38 -18.83 9.25
N SER A 119 5.07 -19.02 9.35
CA SER A 119 4.22 -19.26 8.18
C SER A 119 3.98 -17.98 7.36
N VAL A 120 3.92 -18.15 6.05
CA VAL A 120 3.42 -17.16 5.09
C VAL A 120 2.17 -17.70 4.42
N THR A 121 1.16 -16.86 4.31
CA THR A 121 -0.17 -17.24 3.83
C THR A 121 -0.79 -16.14 2.97
N GLY A 122 -1.90 -16.47 2.31
CA GLY A 122 -2.79 -15.52 1.66
C GLY A 122 -4.02 -15.25 2.53
N THR A 123 -4.34 -13.99 2.79
CA THR A 123 -5.57 -13.59 3.51
C THR A 123 -6.49 -12.73 2.64
N ASN A 124 -7.81 -12.93 2.75
CA ASN A 124 -8.80 -12.06 2.12
C ASN A 124 -9.14 -10.82 2.98
N VAL A 125 -8.57 -10.71 4.19
CA VAL A 125 -8.80 -9.60 5.10
C VAL A 125 -8.03 -8.37 4.65
N LYS A 126 -8.71 -7.45 3.96
CA LYS A 126 -8.10 -6.26 3.36
C LYS A 126 -7.40 -5.34 4.36
N GLU A 127 -7.99 -5.17 5.55
CA GLU A 127 -7.52 -4.21 6.56
C GLU A 127 -6.47 -4.78 7.53
N ASP A 128 -5.97 -5.99 7.28
CA ASP A 128 -5.00 -6.60 8.19
C ASP A 128 -3.63 -5.89 8.10
N GLY A 129 -3.11 -5.51 9.26
CA GLY A 129 -1.77 -4.91 9.40
C GLY A 129 -0.64 -5.91 9.16
N ASN A 130 -0.91 -7.21 9.34
CA ASN A 130 0.02 -8.31 9.09
C ASN A 130 0.20 -8.64 7.59
N SER A 131 -0.38 -7.82 6.71
CA SER A 131 -0.18 -7.89 5.25
C SER A 131 0.77 -6.81 4.73
N TYR A 132 1.39 -6.02 5.61
CA TYR A 132 2.34 -4.98 5.21
C TYR A 132 3.77 -5.52 5.14
N TRP A 133 4.41 -5.27 4.00
CA TRP A 133 5.78 -5.64 3.71
C TRP A 133 6.58 -4.40 3.30
N ILE A 134 7.78 -4.24 3.83
CA ILE A 134 8.72 -3.19 3.38
C ILE A 134 9.63 -3.73 2.30
N VAL A 135 9.74 -2.97 1.21
CA VAL A 135 10.66 -3.27 0.10
C VAL A 135 12.07 -2.85 0.49
N LYS A 136 12.99 -3.81 0.49
CA LYS A 136 14.42 -3.61 0.73
C LYS A 136 15.23 -4.05 -0.49
N ALA A 137 16.47 -3.58 -0.56
CA ALA A 137 17.45 -4.13 -1.49
C ALA A 137 17.89 -5.54 -1.06
N GLU A 138 18.46 -6.28 -2.01
CA GLU A 138 19.21 -7.52 -1.79
C GLU A 138 20.10 -7.48 -0.54
N SER A 139 20.28 -8.64 0.10
CA SER A 139 21.18 -8.81 1.24
C SER A 139 22.57 -8.23 0.96
N GLY A 140 23.09 -7.43 1.89
CA GLY A 140 24.39 -6.76 1.76
C GLY A 140 24.42 -5.51 0.87
N LYS A 141 23.35 -5.19 0.12
CA LYS A 141 23.26 -3.96 -0.68
C LYS A 141 22.54 -2.84 0.05
N GLN A 142 22.97 -1.60 -0.21
CA GLN A 142 22.34 -0.41 0.37
C GLN A 142 21.03 -0.07 -0.35
N CYS A 143 19.93 -0.05 0.40
CA CYS A 143 18.63 0.44 -0.07
C CYS A 143 18.57 1.97 0.04
N ILE A 144 18.76 2.68 -1.08
CA ILE A 144 18.61 4.14 -1.12
C ILE A 144 17.13 4.47 -1.08
N ARG A 145 16.68 5.03 0.05
CA ARG A 145 15.29 5.42 0.30
C ARG A 145 14.76 6.29 -0.84
N GLY A 146 13.61 5.92 -1.42
CA GLY A 146 12.97 6.67 -2.51
C GLY A 146 13.53 6.36 -3.91
N LYS A 147 14.61 5.59 -4.04
CA LYS A 147 15.08 5.14 -5.37
C LYS A 147 14.05 4.18 -5.99
N PRO A 148 13.56 4.43 -7.23
CA PRO A 148 12.70 3.49 -7.96
C PRO A 148 13.37 2.13 -8.14
N ILE A 149 12.60 1.06 -7.98
CA ILE A 149 13.06 -0.32 -8.20
C ILE A 149 12.96 -0.65 -9.70
N ARG A 150 14.05 -1.14 -10.30
CA ARG A 150 14.05 -1.54 -11.71
C ARG A 150 13.50 -2.95 -11.88
N CYS A 151 12.88 -3.22 -13.01
CA CYS A 151 12.57 -4.60 -13.38
C CYS A 151 13.88 -5.39 -13.55
N GLY A 152 13.92 -6.61 -13.01
CA GLY A 152 15.12 -7.43 -12.91
C GLY A 152 15.97 -7.18 -11.65
N ASP A 153 15.68 -6.15 -10.84
CA ASP A 153 16.40 -5.96 -9.57
C ASP A 153 16.06 -7.08 -8.58
N THR A 154 17.07 -7.47 -7.81
CA THR A 154 16.90 -8.34 -6.64
C THR A 154 16.49 -7.51 -5.43
N ILE A 155 15.35 -7.88 -4.83
CA ILE A 155 14.78 -7.24 -3.66
C ILE A 155 14.59 -8.22 -2.52
N ARG A 156 14.30 -7.68 -1.33
CA ARG A 156 13.77 -8.43 -0.19
C ARG A 156 12.48 -7.79 0.28
N LEU A 157 11.59 -8.60 0.82
CA LEU A 157 10.35 -8.14 1.45
C LEU A 157 10.40 -8.49 2.93
N GLU A 158 10.52 -7.48 3.81
CA GLU A 158 10.44 -7.70 5.25
C GLU A 158 9.00 -7.49 5.72
N HIS A 159 8.46 -8.46 6.45
CA HIS A 159 7.20 -8.35 7.15
C HIS A 159 7.31 -7.34 8.30
N ILE A 160 6.49 -6.28 8.25
CA ILE A 160 6.62 -5.14 9.17
C ILE A 160 6.48 -5.55 10.64
N ALA A 161 5.52 -6.43 10.95
CA ALA A 161 5.16 -6.75 12.32
C ALA A 161 6.19 -7.66 13.00
N THR A 162 6.76 -8.63 12.27
CA THR A 162 7.64 -9.66 12.86
C THR A 162 9.12 -9.46 12.53
N LYS A 163 9.44 -8.51 11.64
CA LYS A 163 10.81 -8.26 11.15
C LYS A 163 11.45 -9.44 10.44
N LYS A 164 10.64 -10.39 9.97
CA LYS A 164 11.07 -11.53 9.18
C LYS A 164 11.03 -11.19 7.69
N ASN A 165 11.97 -11.72 6.92
CA ASN A 165 11.99 -11.61 5.47
C ASN A 165 11.16 -12.72 4.84
N LEU A 166 10.50 -12.41 3.71
CA LEU A 166 9.92 -13.43 2.84
C LEU A 166 11.05 -14.33 2.34
N HIS A 167 10.93 -15.62 2.61
CA HIS A 167 12.02 -16.57 2.47
C HIS A 167 11.57 -17.83 1.73
N SER A 168 12.48 -18.47 1.02
CA SER A 168 12.26 -19.80 0.45
C SER A 168 13.54 -20.62 0.40
N HIS A 169 13.39 -21.94 0.26
CA HIS A 169 14.46 -22.93 0.37
C HIS A 169 14.00 -24.28 -0.20
N LEU A 170 14.90 -25.26 -0.25
CA LEU A 170 14.61 -26.61 -0.75
C LEU A 170 13.84 -27.48 0.26
N VAL A 171 12.68 -26.98 0.73
CA VAL A 171 11.78 -27.66 1.67
C VAL A 171 10.38 -27.74 1.07
N SER A 172 9.67 -28.83 1.34
CA SER A 172 8.30 -29.05 0.83
C SER A 172 7.26 -28.22 1.59
N SER A 173 6.30 -27.65 0.87
CA SER A 173 5.22 -26.85 1.42
C SER A 173 4.22 -27.71 2.22
N PRO A 174 3.56 -27.14 3.26
CA PRO A 174 2.79 -27.94 4.21
C PRO A 174 1.54 -28.66 3.66
N LEU A 175 0.85 -28.09 2.65
CA LEU A 175 -0.42 -28.65 2.17
C LEU A 175 -0.28 -29.35 0.82
N THR A 176 0.51 -28.80 -0.10
CA THR A 176 0.62 -29.32 -1.48
C THR A 176 1.96 -29.98 -1.80
N GLY A 177 2.96 -29.90 -0.92
CA GLY A 177 4.29 -30.45 -1.17
C GLY A 177 5.05 -29.75 -2.30
N LYS A 178 4.64 -28.53 -2.69
CA LYS A 178 5.41 -27.65 -3.58
C LYS A 178 6.60 -27.08 -2.81
N GLN A 179 7.24 -26.01 -3.28
CA GLN A 179 8.30 -25.39 -2.49
C GLN A 179 7.71 -24.52 -1.37
N GLU A 180 8.21 -24.68 -0.15
CA GLU A 180 7.83 -23.89 1.01
C GLU A 180 8.27 -22.43 0.85
N VAL A 181 7.35 -21.51 1.16
CA VAL A 181 7.63 -20.09 1.35
C VAL A 181 7.32 -19.77 2.80
N SER A 182 8.26 -19.14 3.49
CA SER A 182 8.20 -18.88 4.93
C SER A 182 8.60 -17.44 5.23
N ALA A 183 8.54 -17.06 6.51
CA ALA A 183 9.16 -15.84 6.99
C ALA A 183 10.36 -16.19 7.88
N TYR A 184 11.54 -15.71 7.50
CA TYR A 184 12.83 -16.06 8.11
C TYR A 184 13.64 -14.84 8.54
N GLY A 185 14.79 -15.05 9.17
CA GLY A 185 15.69 -14.01 9.66
C GLY A 185 15.55 -13.76 11.15
N ASP A 186 16.27 -12.77 11.67
CA ASP A 186 16.30 -12.39 13.09
C ASP A 186 15.22 -11.35 13.44
N HIS A 187 15.38 -10.58 14.51
CA HIS A 187 14.44 -9.52 14.91
C HIS A 187 14.84 -8.13 14.38
N LYS A 188 15.94 -8.06 13.61
CA LYS A 188 16.48 -6.86 12.98
C LYS A 188 16.26 -6.85 11.46
N GLY A 189 15.63 -7.88 10.91
CA GLY A 189 15.42 -8.02 9.47
C GLY A 189 16.63 -8.54 8.71
N GLU A 190 17.57 -9.16 9.44
CA GLU A 190 18.74 -9.83 8.86
C GLU A 190 18.43 -11.31 8.67
N GLY A 191 18.68 -11.82 7.46
CA GLY A 191 18.57 -13.24 7.11
C GLY A 191 19.71 -13.63 6.18
N ASP A 192 19.44 -14.43 5.15
CA ASP A 192 20.46 -15.00 4.27
C ASP A 192 20.13 -14.80 2.77
N SER A 193 20.68 -15.64 1.89
CA SER A 193 20.43 -15.57 0.44
C SER A 193 19.02 -16.03 0.05
N GLY A 194 18.38 -16.87 0.87
CA GLY A 194 17.01 -17.35 0.64
C GLY A 194 15.93 -16.27 0.84
N ASP A 195 16.33 -15.06 1.22
CA ASP A 195 15.45 -13.90 1.32
C ASP A 195 15.36 -13.10 -0.01
N ASN A 196 16.18 -13.44 -1.00
CA ASN A 196 16.36 -12.66 -2.22
C ASN A 196 15.37 -13.09 -3.32
N TRP A 197 14.64 -12.11 -3.84
CA TRP A 197 13.65 -12.29 -4.90
C TRP A 197 13.95 -11.34 -6.06
N MET A 198 14.10 -11.88 -7.27
CA MET A 198 14.16 -11.10 -8.50
C MET A 198 12.76 -10.60 -8.84
N LEU A 199 12.65 -9.29 -9.02
CA LEU A 199 11.44 -8.66 -9.52
C LEU A 199 11.32 -8.86 -11.03
N ILE A 200 10.22 -9.45 -11.48
CA ILE A 200 9.91 -9.60 -12.91
C ILE A 200 8.69 -8.74 -13.22
N CYS A 201 8.89 -7.76 -14.10
CA CYS A 201 7.85 -6.84 -14.58
C CYS A 201 8.11 -6.45 -16.04
N GLN A 202 7.10 -5.85 -16.69
CA GLN A 202 7.11 -5.59 -18.13
C GLN A 202 7.85 -4.31 -18.51
N ASN A 203 7.76 -3.29 -17.66
CA ASN A 203 8.35 -1.96 -17.90
C ASN A 203 9.80 -1.88 -17.43
N ASP A 204 10.42 -0.69 -17.51
CA ASP A 204 11.79 -0.49 -17.01
C ASP A 204 11.86 -0.50 -15.47
N PHE A 205 10.77 -0.10 -14.82
CA PHE A 205 10.64 0.06 -13.38
C PHE A 205 9.36 -0.60 -12.87
N TRP A 206 9.35 -0.89 -11.57
CA TRP A 206 8.18 -1.38 -10.88
C TRP A 206 7.10 -0.29 -10.77
N GLU A 207 6.17 -0.27 -11.72
CA GLU A 207 4.99 0.61 -11.64
C GLU A 207 3.98 0.08 -10.64
N ARG A 208 3.29 0.99 -9.93
CA ARG A 208 2.36 0.58 -8.87
C ARG A 208 1.13 -0.17 -9.38
N ASP A 209 0.66 0.19 -10.56
CA ASP A 209 -0.59 -0.34 -11.12
C ASP A 209 -0.35 -1.62 -11.95
N ASP A 210 0.92 -2.00 -12.14
CA ASP A 210 1.30 -3.17 -12.92
C ASP A 210 1.29 -4.47 -12.12
N THR A 211 1.06 -5.57 -12.85
CA THR A 211 1.30 -6.92 -12.35
C THR A 211 2.78 -7.27 -12.39
N ILE A 212 3.25 -7.93 -11.34
CA ILE A 212 4.61 -8.43 -11.22
C ILE A 212 4.64 -9.93 -10.93
N MET A 213 5.82 -10.53 -11.09
CA MET A 213 6.15 -11.83 -10.51
C MET A 213 7.41 -11.68 -9.64
N LEU A 214 7.52 -12.52 -8.63
CA LEU A 214 8.71 -12.59 -7.78
C LEU A 214 9.33 -13.98 -7.94
N LYS A 215 10.56 -14.01 -8.46
CA LYS A 215 11.32 -15.25 -8.66
C LYS A 215 12.38 -15.36 -7.57
N HIS A 216 12.31 -16.40 -6.77
CA HIS A 216 13.30 -16.70 -5.75
C HIS A 216 14.66 -16.98 -6.39
N ILE A 217 15.71 -16.30 -5.93
CA ILE A 217 17.05 -16.37 -6.55
C ILE A 217 17.66 -17.76 -6.43
N ASP A 218 17.63 -18.36 -5.23
CA ASP A 218 18.40 -19.59 -4.97
C ASP A 218 17.75 -20.84 -5.59
N THR A 219 16.45 -20.81 -5.91
CA THR A 219 15.69 -22.01 -6.32
C THR A 219 14.94 -21.87 -7.65
N ASP A 220 15.01 -20.68 -8.26
CA ASP A 220 14.30 -20.30 -9.48
C ASP A 220 12.77 -20.48 -9.43
N LYS A 221 12.17 -20.58 -8.24
CA LYS A 221 10.71 -20.72 -8.08
C LYS A 221 10.00 -19.38 -7.99
N TYR A 222 8.76 -19.35 -8.43
CA TYR A 222 7.94 -18.14 -8.47
C TYR A 222 6.99 -18.11 -7.28
N LEU A 223 6.92 -16.98 -6.58
CA LEU A 223 5.96 -16.79 -5.49
C LEU A 223 4.54 -16.97 -6.02
N ALA A 224 3.78 -17.90 -5.44
CA ALA A 224 2.45 -18.26 -5.91
C ALA A 224 1.50 -18.65 -4.77
N VAL A 225 0.24 -18.87 -5.12
CA VAL A 225 -0.83 -19.34 -4.22
C VAL A 225 -1.42 -20.64 -4.78
N THR A 226 -1.78 -21.61 -3.93
CA THR A 226 -2.25 -22.95 -4.38
C THR A 226 -3.76 -23.18 -4.23
N GLY A 227 -4.51 -22.18 -3.77
CA GLY A 227 -5.95 -22.29 -3.49
C GLY A 227 -6.31 -23.21 -2.31
N ARG A 228 -5.35 -23.97 -1.77
CA ARG A 228 -5.54 -24.79 -0.57
C ARG A 228 -5.54 -23.91 0.66
N THR A 229 -6.45 -24.18 1.58
CA THR A 229 -6.60 -23.39 2.80
C THR A 229 -6.18 -24.17 4.03
N TYR A 230 -5.59 -23.46 4.99
CA TYR A 230 -5.28 -24.01 6.29
C TYR A 230 -6.53 -24.14 7.16
N SER A 231 -6.45 -25.06 8.11
CA SER A 231 -7.38 -25.20 9.22
C SER A 231 -6.87 -24.44 10.46
N SER A 232 -7.38 -24.78 11.65
CA SER A 232 -6.95 -24.17 12.91
C SER A 232 -5.43 -24.26 13.11
N PRO A 233 -4.76 -23.20 13.62
CA PRO A 233 -5.31 -21.95 14.17
C PRO A 233 -5.52 -20.82 13.15
N ILE A 234 -5.25 -21.05 11.86
CA ILE A 234 -5.25 -20.03 10.80
C ILE A 234 -6.29 -20.34 9.73
N SER A 235 -7.46 -20.77 10.19
CA SER A 235 -8.56 -21.28 9.36
C SER A 235 -8.91 -20.31 8.23
N GLY A 236 -8.95 -20.85 7.00
CA GLY A 236 -9.36 -20.12 5.80
C GLY A 236 -8.26 -19.28 5.14
N GLN A 237 -7.08 -19.16 5.75
CA GLN A 237 -5.92 -18.58 5.06
C GLN A 237 -5.40 -19.54 3.99
N VAL A 238 -4.95 -19.01 2.85
CA VAL A 238 -4.52 -19.79 1.68
C VAL A 238 -3.02 -20.07 1.74
N GLU A 239 -2.60 -21.25 1.27
CA GLU A 239 -1.19 -21.62 1.17
C GLU A 239 -0.48 -20.81 0.08
N VAL A 240 0.67 -20.26 0.46
CA VAL A 240 1.64 -19.57 -0.41
C VAL A 240 2.84 -20.50 -0.62
N VAL A 241 3.33 -20.60 -1.85
CA VAL A 241 4.37 -21.56 -2.25
C VAL A 241 5.32 -20.97 -3.29
N GLY A 242 6.42 -21.67 -3.55
CA GLY A 242 7.22 -21.52 -4.76
C GLY A 242 6.70 -22.45 -5.87
N GLU A 243 6.28 -21.86 -6.98
CA GLU A 243 5.82 -22.54 -8.20
C GLU A 243 6.95 -22.74 -9.21
N TYR A 244 6.92 -23.86 -9.93
CA TYR A 244 7.94 -24.23 -10.92
C TYR A 244 7.74 -23.50 -12.25
N SER A 245 6.48 -23.31 -12.66
CA SER A 245 6.15 -22.70 -13.94
C SER A 245 5.82 -21.21 -13.80
N PRO A 246 6.49 -20.32 -14.56
CA PRO A 246 6.11 -18.92 -14.63
C PRO A 246 4.78 -18.70 -15.35
N SER A 247 4.32 -19.67 -16.16
CA SER A 247 3.09 -19.55 -16.95
C SER A 247 1.81 -19.73 -16.13
N SER A 248 1.93 -20.06 -14.83
CA SER A 248 0.79 -20.23 -13.94
C SER A 248 0.19 -18.86 -13.61
N PRO A 249 -1.11 -18.61 -13.81
CA PRO A 249 -1.72 -17.33 -13.44
C PRO A 249 -1.61 -17.02 -11.94
N HIS A 250 -1.41 -18.07 -11.12
CA HIS A 250 -1.27 -17.96 -9.68
C HIS A 250 0.05 -17.32 -9.22
N THR A 251 0.98 -17.01 -10.14
CA THR A 251 2.27 -16.34 -9.83
C THR A 251 2.21 -14.81 -9.94
N GLN A 252 1.09 -14.26 -10.43
CA GLN A 252 0.95 -12.83 -10.64
C GLN A 252 0.50 -12.11 -9.37
N TRP A 253 1.17 -10.99 -9.07
CA TRP A 253 0.89 -10.15 -7.91
C TRP A 253 0.74 -8.69 -8.33
N SER A 254 -0.16 -7.97 -7.68
CA SER A 254 -0.34 -6.53 -7.84
C SER A 254 -0.16 -5.83 -6.51
N VAL A 255 0.38 -4.62 -6.56
CA VAL A 255 0.45 -3.74 -5.40
C VAL A 255 -0.94 -3.14 -5.16
N MET A 256 -1.41 -3.16 -3.92
CA MET A 256 -2.74 -2.63 -3.57
C MET A 256 -2.64 -1.40 -2.66
N GLU A 257 -2.58 -1.62 -1.35
CA GLU A 257 -2.46 -0.56 -0.38
C GLU A 257 -0.99 -0.37 0.03
N GLY A 258 -0.56 0.87 0.25
CA GLY A 258 0.81 1.11 0.70
C GLY A 258 1.13 2.57 0.99
N LEU A 259 2.28 2.76 1.65
CA LEU A 259 2.97 4.03 1.81
C LEU A 259 4.18 4.02 0.87
N PHE A 260 4.10 4.82 -0.17
CA PHE A 260 5.15 4.94 -1.19
C PHE A 260 6.00 6.16 -0.94
N ILE A 261 7.31 5.98 -1.04
CA ILE A 261 8.26 7.06 -0.79
C ILE A 261 8.49 7.82 -2.09
N HIS A 262 8.36 9.14 -2.04
CA HIS A 262 8.67 10.00 -3.17
C HIS A 262 10.13 9.83 -3.61
N PRO A 263 10.39 9.68 -4.91
CA PRO A 263 11.74 9.77 -5.44
C PRO A 263 12.43 11.06 -4.99
N ASN A 264 13.70 10.94 -4.58
CA ASN A 264 14.51 12.10 -4.27
C ASN A 264 14.90 12.77 -5.60
N ASP A 265 14.02 13.61 -6.14
CA ASP A 265 14.34 14.45 -7.29
C ASP A 265 15.21 15.62 -6.82
N PHE A 266 16.52 15.43 -6.78
CA PHE A 266 17.50 16.49 -6.47
C PHE A 266 17.44 17.68 -7.43
N ARG A 267 16.66 17.59 -8.52
CA ARG A 267 16.45 18.69 -9.47
C ARG A 267 15.47 19.77 -8.97
N ALA A 268 14.69 19.52 -7.91
CA ALA A 268 13.70 20.48 -7.40
C ALA A 268 14.25 21.51 -6.39
N GLN A 269 15.55 21.49 -6.05
CA GLN A 269 16.16 22.43 -5.10
C GLN A 269 17.42 23.11 -5.66
N HIS A 270 17.28 23.78 -6.80
CA HIS A 270 18.25 24.79 -7.23
C HIS A 270 17.57 26.11 -7.61
N ASN A 271 16.71 26.61 -6.72
CA ASN A 271 16.57 28.06 -6.62
C ASN A 271 17.73 28.52 -5.74
N GLN A 272 18.80 29.00 -6.37
CA GLN A 272 19.80 29.79 -5.67
C GLN A 272 19.07 30.94 -4.97
N HIS A 273 19.00 30.89 -3.64
CA HIS A 273 18.79 32.10 -2.86
C HIS A 273 20.03 32.97 -3.06
N THR A 274 20.00 33.84 -4.07
CA THR A 274 20.83 35.05 -4.06
C THR A 274 20.20 35.99 -3.05
N GLU A 275 20.73 36.00 -1.84
CA GLU A 275 20.54 37.14 -0.94
C GLU A 275 21.45 38.27 -1.44
N LEU A 276 20.82 39.42 -1.71
CA LEU A 276 21.46 40.73 -1.87
C LEU A 276 21.21 41.53 -0.60
#